data_AF-A0A522M9U7-F1
#
_entry.id   AF-A0A522M9U7-F1
#
_cell.length_a   1.000
_cell.length_b   1.000
_cell.length_c   1.000
_cell.angle_alpha   90.00
_cell.angle_beta   90.00
_cell.angle_gamma   90.00
#
_symmetry.space_group_name_H-M   'P 1'
#
loop_
_entity.id
_entity.type
_entity.pdbx_description
1 polymer ?
#
loop_
_entity_poly.entity_id
_entity_poly.type
_entity_poly.pdbx_seq_one_letter_code
_entity_poly.pdbx_strand_id
1 'polypeptide(L)' 'MKPTVRSQYRLPREIDDWLCERAKKCIRSKNGQLVAELRSLMLADVKERPGVQPHSHNEKTVET' A
#
# COMPACT_ATOMS: atom_id res chain seq x y z
N MET A 1 -14.23 9.70 8.44
CA MET A 1 -13.63 8.59 7.67
C MET A 1 -12.56 9.18 6.77
N LYS A 2 -11.34 8.62 6.72
CA LYS A 2 -10.35 9.05 5.72
C LYS A 2 -10.84 8.64 4.32
N PRO A 3 -10.62 9.45 3.28
CA PRO A 3 -11.02 9.07 1.92
C PRO A 3 -10.32 7.77 1.51
N THR A 4 -11.07 6.85 0.92
CA THR A 4 -10.52 5.59 0.39
C THR A 4 -10.39 5.72 -1.13
N VAL A 5 -9.19 5.50 -1.65
CA VAL A 5 -8.92 5.52 -3.09
C VAL A 5 -8.88 4.08 -3.61
N ARG A 6 -9.62 3.79 -4.67
CA ARG A 6 -9.52 2.52 -5.40
C ARG A 6 -8.43 2.63 -6.44
N SER A 7 -7.31 1.96 -6.20
CA SER A 7 -6.19 1.92 -7.14
C SER A 7 -6.11 0.56 -7.83
N GLN A 8 -5.89 0.58 -9.15
CA GLN A 8 -5.56 -0.62 -9.91
C GLN A 8 -4.03 -0.70 -10.06
N TYR A 9 -3.46 -1.86 -9.79
CA TYR A 9 -2.02 -2.10 -9.89
C TYR A 9 -1.77 -3.40 -10.67
N ARG A 10 -0.58 -3.50 -11.26
CA ARG A 10 -0.11 -4.72 -11.93
C ARG A 10 1.05 -5.28 -11.11
N LEU A 11 0.91 -6.51 -10.63
CA LEU A 11 1.97 -7.22 -9.92
C LEU A 11 2.55 -8.31 -10.83
N PRO A 12 3.85 -8.61 -10.71
CA PRO A 12 4.40 -9.87 -11.19
C PRO A 12 3.61 -11.05 -10.62
N ARG A 13 3.44 -12.10 -11.43
CA ARG A 13 2.63 -13.28 -11.07
C ARG A 13 3.11 -13.94 -9.77
N GLU A 14 4.43 -14.05 -9.60
CA GLU A 14 5.05 -14.60 -8.39
C GLU A 14 4.64 -13.86 -7.11
N ILE A 15 4.50 -12.53 -7.18
CA ILE A 15 4.09 -11.72 -6.04
C ILE A 15 2.61 -11.90 -5.75
N ASP A 16 1.77 -11.98 -6.79
CA ASP A 16 0.33 -12.23 -6.61
C ASP A 16 0.07 -13.61 -5.98
N ASP A 17 0.78 -14.64 -6.46
CA ASP A 17 0.69 -16.00 -5.93
C ASP A 17 1.13 -16.05 -4.45
N TRP A 18 2.29 -15.47 -4.13
CA TRP A 18 2.77 -15.35 -2.75
C TRP A 18 1.77 -14.62 -1.85
N LEU A 19 1.21 -13.50 -2.32
CA LEU A 19 0.25 -12.70 -1.58
C LEU A 19 -1.04 -13.49 -1.33
N CYS A 20 -1.52 -14.26 -2.31
CA CYS A 20 -2.67 -15.14 -2.17
C CYS A 20 -2.45 -16.20 -1.09
N GLU A 21 -1.29 -16.87 -1.09
CA GLU A 21 -0.96 -17.88 -0.09
C GLU A 21 -0.84 -17.29 1.31
N ARG A 22 -0.19 -16.12 1.43
CA ARG A 22 -0.02 -15.45 2.70
C ARG A 22 -1.33 -14.94 3.28
N ALA A 23 -2.23 -14.44 2.44
CA ALA A 23 -3.57 -14.03 2.86
C ALA A 23 -4.37 -15.21 3.46
N LYS A 24 -4.26 -16.41 2.86
CA LYS A 24 -4.88 -17.64 3.40
C LYS A 24 -4.31 -17.99 4.78
N LYS A 25 -2.98 -17.97 4.94
CA LYS A 25 -2.31 -18.26 6.21
C LYS A 25 -2.69 -17.29 7.32
N CYS A 26 -2.94 -16.02 6.97
CA CYS A 26 -3.32 -14.98 7.93
C CYS A 26 -4.84 -14.83 8.13
N ILE A 27 -5.67 -15.65 7.47
CA ILE A 27 -7.14 -15.54 7.50
C ILE A 27 -7.59 -14.12 7.13
N ARG A 28 -7.07 -13.61 6.00
CA ARG A 28 -7.42 -12.28 5.46
C ARG A 28 -7.81 -12.36 4.00
N SER A 29 -8.48 -11.32 3.52
CA SER A 29 -8.61 -11.08 2.08
C SER A 29 -7.25 -10.69 1.49
N LYS A 30 -7.06 -10.95 0.19
CA LYS A 30 -5.84 -10.58 -0.53
C LYS A 30 -5.53 -9.08 -0.40
N ASN A 31 -6.55 -8.22 -0.56
CA ASN A 31 -6.40 -6.77 -0.39
C ASN A 31 -6.05 -6.39 1.06
N GLY A 32 -6.69 -7.04 2.04
CA GLY A 32 -6.36 -6.82 3.45
C GLY A 32 -4.92 -7.21 3.77
N GLN A 33 -4.42 -8.29 3.20
CA GLN A 33 -3.02 -8.69 3.35
C GLN A 33 -2.07 -7.72 2.65
N LEU A 34 -2.38 -7.26 1.44
CA LEU A 34 -1.56 -6.26 0.75
C LEU A 34 -1.40 -4.98 1.57
N VAL A 35 -2.51 -4.45 2.09
CA VAL A 35 -2.49 -3.24 2.92
C VAL A 35 -1.67 -3.46 4.19
N ALA A 36 -1.75 -4.65 4.80
CA ALA A 36 -0.94 -4.98 5.98
C ALA A 36 0.56 -4.97 5.66
N GLU A 37 0.99 -5.62 4.57
CA GLU A 37 2.39 -5.65 4.15
C GLU A 37 2.90 -4.25 3.78
N LEU A 38 2.12 -3.46 3.04
CA LEU A 38 2.47 -2.09 2.71
C LEU A 38 2.66 -1.22 3.96
N ARG A 39 1.78 -1.35 4.95
CA ARG A 39 1.93 -0.64 6.23
C ARG A 39 3.19 -1.05 6.98
N SER A 40 3.49 -2.35 7.02
CA SER A 40 4.73 -2.85 7.63
C SER A 40 5.98 -2.29 6.94
N LEU A 41 5.97 -2.23 5.60
CA LEU A 41 7.05 -1.64 4.83
C LEU A 41 7.18 -0.13 5.06
N MET A 42 6.07 0.62 5.12
CA MET A 42 6.09 2.05 5.42
C MET A 42 6.65 2.33 6.82
N LEU A 43 6.29 1.51 7.82
CA LEU A 43 6.83 1.65 9.18
C LEU A 43 8.33 1.33 9.23
N ALA A 44 8.77 0.31 8.48
CA ALA A 44 10.19 -0.02 8.35
C ALA A 44 10.97 1.11 7.66
N ASP A 45 10.44 1.68 6.58
CA ASP A 45 11.07 2.79 5.85
C ASP A 45 11.19 4.05 6.71
N VAL A 46 10.15 4.39 7.48
CA VAL A 46 10.18 5.51 8.44
C VAL A 46 11.24 5.32 9.52
N LYS A 47 11.45 4.09 9.99
CA LYS A 47 12.48 3.77 10.98
C LYS A 47 13.90 3.98 10.43
N GLU A 48 14.12 3.63 9.17
CA GLU A 48 15.42 3.74 8.50
C GLU A 48 15.69 5.15 7.92
N ARG A 49 14.65 5.98 7.76
CA ARG A 49 14.74 7.36 7.25
C ARG A 49 13.96 8.34 8.12
N PRO A 50 14.47 8.70 9.32
CA PRO A 50 13.83 9.71 10.15
C PRO A 50 13.95 11.09 9.47
N GLY A 51 12.94 11.48 8.67
CA GLY A 51 12.87 12.82 8.07
C GLY A 51 12.20 12.94 6.69
N VAL A 52 11.90 11.84 5.99
CA VAL A 52 11.22 11.93 4.68
C VAL A 52 9.71 11.90 4.90
N GLN A 53 9.06 13.06 4.83
CA GLN A 53 7.60 13.13 4.83
C GLN A 53 7.03 12.47 3.56
N PRO A 54 5.97 11.66 3.66
CA PRO A 54 5.33 11.07 2.48
C PRO A 54 4.83 12.18 1.56
N HIS A 55 5.12 12.07 0.26
CA HIS A 55 4.73 13.05 -0.75
C HIS A 55 3.26 13.46 -0.62
N SER A 56 3.04 14.72 -0.27
CA SER A 56 1.75 15.38 -0.35
C SER A 56 1.35 15.42 -1.82
N HIS A 57 0.23 14.78 -2.17
CA HIS A 57 -0.32 14.84 -3.52
C HIS A 57 -0.70 16.29 -3.80
N ASN A 58 0.06 16.96 -4.65
CA ASN A 58 -0.20 18.33 -5.05
C ASN A 58 -1.51 18.34 -5.87
N GLU A 59 -2.61 18.80 -5.27
CA GLU A 59 -3.82 19.15 -6.01
C GLU A 59 -3.46 20.26 -7.00
N LYS A 60 -3.38 19.92 -8.29
CA LYS A 60 -3.34 20.94 -9.35
C LYS A 60 -4.70 21.63 -9.36
N THR A 61 -4.74 22.85 -8.85
CA THR A 61 -5.76 23.85 -9.17
C THR A 61 -5.84 23.96 -10.69
N VAL A 62 -6.98 23.57 -11.27
CA VAL A 62 -7.33 23.92 -12.65
C VAL A 62 -8.29 25.08 -12.54
N GLU A 63 -7.78 26.30 -12.66
CA GLU A 63 -8.57 27.48 -13.00
C GLU A 63 -8.79 27.48 -14.52
N THR A 64 -10.05 27.47 -14.97
CA THR A 64 -10.50 28.21 -16.16
C THR A 64 -12.00 28.48 -16.05
#